data_AF-A0A369L167-F1
#
_entry.id   AF-A0A369L167-F1
#
_cell.length_a   1.000
_cell.length_b   1.000
_cell.length_c   1.000
_cell.angle_alpha   90.00
_cell.angle_beta   90.00
_cell.angle_gamma   90.00
#
_symmetry.space_group_name_H-M   'P 1'
#
loop_
_entity.id
_entity.type
_entity.pdbx_description
1 polymer ?
#
loop_
_entity_poly.entity_id
_entity_poly.type
_entity_poly.pdbx_seq_one_letter_code
_entity_poly.pdbx_strand_id
1 'polypeptide(L)'
;MRQGMLDGMEDMTLMEQLPYWAGFSVVAGVVSLMEVLFLYWNALRGVAQTSQVAGIPLQDSEHARLLLSGMSRVALELPSPRHRIYGIYPYAQMGQWKLTLISVMYRMKVGVSSFILRVLLRRVFGRMAMRGLLPLATGPLYAIWNAIITWRIMRKAKVQALGPYTIESLMQRLEDDLDQLGSTAREVILHGMGELIMRNQDAHTNHVYLLSRLLDAFEVSDRQLAIDWPGHRRQLDTLDEAETRWVLDILSVATVLGDKWRGRPRRFLQEVHEACGATYDEEHIKVMRKQMLEGREPT
;
A
#
# COMPACT_ATOMS: atom_id res chain seq x y z
N MET A 1 -7.64 29.49 -40.39
CA MET A 1 -8.29 30.35 -39.36
C MET A 1 -7.56 30.42 -38.01
N ARG A 2 -6.64 29.50 -37.67
CA ARG A 2 -5.92 29.50 -36.36
C ARG A 2 -4.62 30.32 -36.34
N GLN A 3 -4.11 30.76 -37.49
CA GLN A 3 -2.85 31.53 -37.61
C GLN A 3 -3.03 33.04 -37.36
N GLY A 4 -4.16 33.65 -37.74
CA GLY A 4 -4.37 35.10 -37.57
C GLY A 4 -4.65 35.55 -36.13
N MET A 5 -4.98 34.64 -35.21
CA MET A 5 -5.28 34.99 -33.82
C MET A 5 -4.04 34.99 -32.91
N LEU A 6 -2.94 34.36 -33.36
CA LEU A 6 -1.67 34.33 -32.62
C LEU A 6 -0.72 35.46 -33.05
N ASP A 7 -0.78 35.90 -34.32
CA ASP A 7 0.02 37.01 -34.85
C ASP A 7 -0.29 38.35 -34.14
N GLY A 8 -1.56 38.60 -33.81
CA GLY A 8 -1.96 39.83 -33.11
C GLY A 8 -1.63 39.87 -31.61
N MET A 9 -1.19 38.76 -31.01
CA MET A 9 -0.83 38.70 -29.59
C MET A 9 0.63 39.05 -29.31
N GLU A 10 1.54 38.94 -30.30
CA GLU A 10 2.96 39.26 -30.13
C GLU A 10 3.21 40.77 -29.94
N ASP A 11 2.32 41.61 -30.45
CA ASP A 11 2.39 43.09 -30.35
C ASP A 11 1.70 43.68 -29.10
N MET A 12 1.01 42.86 -28.30
CA MET A 12 0.21 43.32 -27.15
C MET A 12 1.05 43.46 -25.88
N THR A 13 0.78 44.50 -25.07
CA THR A 13 1.46 44.68 -23.78
C THR A 13 1.02 43.61 -22.76
N LEU A 14 1.90 43.29 -21.79
CA LEU A 14 1.64 42.26 -20.77
C LEU A 14 0.31 42.46 -20.01
N MET A 15 -0.15 43.70 -19.83
CA MET A 15 -1.41 44.03 -19.18
C MET A 15 -2.64 43.70 -20.05
N GLU A 16 -2.52 43.78 -21.37
CA GLU A 16 -3.59 43.46 -22.31
C GLU A 16 -3.71 41.95 -22.58
N GLN A 17 -2.61 41.20 -22.40
CA GLN A 17 -2.60 39.74 -22.46
C GLN A 17 -3.17 39.09 -21.19
N LEU A 18 -3.12 39.79 -20.06
CA LEU A 18 -3.53 39.30 -18.74
C LEU A 18 -4.97 38.72 -18.69
N PRO A 19 -6.02 39.38 -19.24
CA PRO A 19 -7.38 38.84 -19.23
C PRO A 19 -7.53 37.54 -20.04
N TYR A 20 -6.79 37.40 -21.15
CA TYR A 20 -6.79 36.18 -21.96
C TYR A 20 -6.13 35.01 -21.24
N TRP A 21 -4.97 35.25 -20.62
CA TRP A 21 -4.29 34.25 -19.79
C TRP A 21 -5.11 33.89 -18.55
N ALA A 22 -5.80 34.85 -17.95
CA ALA A 22 -6.70 34.60 -16.83
C ALA A 22 -7.88 33.73 -17.26
N GLY A 23 -8.56 34.07 -18.37
CA GLY A 23 -9.67 33.28 -18.92
C GLY A 23 -9.25 31.87 -19.31
N PHE A 24 -8.11 31.72 -20.02
CA PHE A 24 -7.54 30.41 -20.33
C PHE A 24 -7.22 29.60 -19.08
N SER A 25 -6.61 30.22 -18.06
CA SER A 25 -6.25 29.55 -16.80
C SER A 25 -7.47 29.10 -16.01
N VAL A 26 -8.55 29.89 -16.01
CA VAL A 26 -9.83 29.52 -15.40
C VAL A 26 -10.44 28.32 -16.09
N VAL A 27 -10.55 28.35 -17.42
CA VAL A 27 -11.10 27.22 -18.20
C VAL A 27 -10.25 25.97 -18.01
N ALA A 28 -8.93 26.08 -18.14
CA ALA A 28 -8.00 24.97 -17.90
C ALA A 28 -8.10 24.43 -16.47
N GLY A 29 -8.25 25.32 -15.48
CA GLY A 29 -8.45 24.95 -14.08
C GLY A 29 -9.74 24.16 -13.85
N VAL A 30 -10.87 24.61 -14.44
CA VAL A 30 -12.16 23.91 -14.35
C VAL A 30 -12.10 22.54 -15.01
N VAL A 31 -11.53 22.46 -16.23
CA VAL A 31 -11.37 21.17 -16.94
C VAL A 31 -10.48 20.22 -16.13
N SER A 32 -9.36 20.71 -15.58
CA SER A 32 -8.48 19.90 -14.74
C SER A 32 -9.16 19.44 -13.46
N LEU A 33 -9.97 20.29 -12.82
CA LEU A 33 -10.77 19.91 -11.65
C LEU A 33 -11.76 18.80 -12.00
N MET A 34 -12.49 18.93 -13.11
CA MET A 34 -13.41 17.89 -13.58
C MET A 34 -12.69 16.57 -13.88
N GLU A 35 -11.53 16.63 -14.53
CA GLU A 35 -10.70 15.45 -14.81
C GLU A 35 -10.26 14.75 -13.51
N VAL A 36 -9.75 15.51 -12.54
CA VAL A 36 -9.34 14.97 -11.24
C VAL A 36 -10.51 14.34 -10.51
N LEU A 37 -11.66 15.01 -10.45
CA LEU A 37 -12.88 14.47 -9.84
C LEU A 37 -13.33 13.17 -10.51
N PHE A 38 -13.29 13.11 -11.85
CA PHE A 38 -13.62 11.92 -12.61
C PHE A 38 -12.67 10.75 -12.32
N LEU A 39 -11.36 11.00 -12.22
CA LEU A 39 -10.38 9.99 -11.87
C LEU A 39 -10.58 9.46 -10.45
N TYR A 40 -10.80 10.33 -9.47
CA TYR A 40 -11.12 9.91 -8.10
C TYR A 40 -12.41 9.12 -8.03
N TRP A 41 -13.46 9.56 -8.74
CA TRP A 41 -14.72 8.83 -8.82
C TRP A 41 -14.54 7.41 -9.36
N ASN A 42 -13.78 7.26 -10.45
CA ASN A 42 -13.49 5.93 -11.02
C ASN A 42 -12.63 5.07 -10.09
N ALA A 43 -11.63 5.65 -9.42
CA ALA A 43 -10.83 4.93 -8.44
C ALA A 43 -11.70 4.43 -7.28
N LEU A 44 -12.52 5.30 -6.69
CA LEU A 44 -13.45 4.93 -5.61
C LEU A 44 -14.42 3.83 -6.04
N ARG A 45 -15.02 3.97 -7.23
CA ARG A 45 -15.92 2.95 -7.78
C ARG A 45 -15.21 1.61 -8.00
N GLY A 46 -14.00 1.63 -8.53
CA GLY A 46 -13.19 0.43 -8.74
C GLY A 46 -12.81 -0.26 -7.43
N VAL A 47 -12.41 0.51 -6.41
CA VAL A 47 -12.13 -0.03 -5.07
C VAL A 47 -13.40 -0.60 -4.44
N ALA A 48 -14.53 0.10 -4.52
CA ALA A 48 -15.81 -0.36 -3.99
C ALA A 48 -16.27 -1.67 -4.65
N GLN A 49 -16.19 -1.76 -5.98
CA GLN A 49 -16.51 -2.99 -6.71
C GLN A 49 -15.57 -4.13 -6.33
N THR A 50 -14.26 -3.87 -6.22
CA THR A 50 -13.28 -4.88 -5.79
C THR A 50 -13.60 -5.39 -4.38
N SER A 51 -13.95 -4.48 -3.46
CA SER A 51 -14.36 -4.81 -2.09
C SER A 51 -15.62 -5.68 -2.04
N GLN A 52 -16.62 -5.38 -2.88
CA GLN A 52 -17.86 -6.15 -2.97
C GLN A 52 -17.61 -7.55 -3.52
N VAL A 53 -16.81 -7.66 -4.59
CA VAL A 53 -16.45 -8.96 -5.20
C VAL A 53 -15.59 -9.80 -4.24
N ALA A 54 -14.71 -9.18 -3.46
CA ALA A 54 -13.93 -9.87 -2.44
C ALA A 54 -14.74 -10.26 -1.19
N GLY A 55 -16.02 -9.89 -1.11
CA GLY A 55 -16.89 -10.26 0.00
C GLY A 55 -16.51 -9.62 1.33
N ILE A 56 -15.82 -8.47 1.33
CA ILE A 56 -15.46 -7.79 2.58
C ILE A 56 -16.75 -7.50 3.35
N PRO A 57 -16.90 -7.96 4.61
CA PRO A 57 -18.12 -7.79 5.36
C PRO A 57 -18.39 -6.29 5.53
N LEU A 58 -19.51 -5.82 4.98
CA LEU A 58 -20.01 -4.46 5.13
C LEU A 58 -20.81 -4.28 6.44
N GLN A 59 -20.95 -5.34 7.23
CA GLN A 59 -21.68 -5.33 8.49
C GLN A 59 -20.88 -4.64 9.60
N ASP A 60 -21.57 -4.11 10.59
CA ASP A 60 -21.06 -3.07 11.50
C ASP A 60 -20.10 -3.59 12.61
N SER A 61 -19.11 -4.40 12.25
CA SER A 61 -18.05 -4.87 13.16
C SER A 61 -16.85 -3.93 13.18
N GLU A 62 -16.09 -3.93 14.27
CA GLU A 62 -14.83 -3.15 14.38
C GLU A 62 -13.85 -3.50 13.25
N HIS A 63 -13.76 -4.80 12.95
CA HIS A 63 -12.99 -5.37 11.84
C HIS A 63 -13.43 -4.84 10.47
N ALA A 64 -14.73 -4.79 10.19
CA ALA A 64 -15.26 -4.22 8.96
C ALA A 64 -14.94 -2.73 8.83
N ARG A 65 -15.03 -1.97 9.93
CA ARG A 65 -14.67 -0.55 9.94
C ARG A 65 -13.17 -0.35 9.68
N LEU A 66 -12.31 -1.20 10.23
CA LEU A 66 -10.87 -1.20 9.94
C LEU A 66 -10.59 -1.44 8.45
N LEU A 67 -11.20 -2.47 7.86
CA LEU A 67 -11.05 -2.79 6.44
C LEU A 67 -11.59 -1.68 5.54
N LEU A 68 -12.79 -1.16 5.82
CA LEU A 68 -13.41 -0.06 5.06
C LEU A 68 -12.57 1.22 5.13
N SER A 69 -12.04 1.54 6.31
CA SER A 69 -11.16 2.70 6.48
C SER A 69 -9.85 2.54 5.70
N GLY A 70 -9.29 1.33 5.68
CA GLY A 70 -8.13 0.99 4.88
C GLY A 70 -8.37 1.14 3.39
N MET A 71 -9.48 0.58 2.89
CA MET A 71 -9.89 0.65 1.48
C MET A 71 -10.14 2.09 1.04
N SER A 72 -10.79 2.89 1.89
CA SER A 72 -11.02 4.32 1.66
C SER A 72 -9.70 5.09 1.55
N ARG A 73 -8.71 4.76 2.39
CA ARG A 73 -7.38 5.36 2.31
C ARG A 73 -6.67 4.99 1.02
N VAL A 74 -6.75 3.75 0.56
CA VAL A 74 -6.14 3.35 -0.73
C VAL A 74 -6.83 4.06 -1.90
N ALA A 75 -8.16 4.16 -1.91
CA ALA A 75 -8.91 4.88 -2.93
C ALA A 75 -8.54 6.36 -3.02
N LEU A 76 -8.30 6.99 -1.86
CA LEU A 76 -7.91 8.41 -1.73
C LEU A 76 -6.38 8.63 -1.74
N GLU A 77 -5.59 7.58 -1.99
CA GLU A 77 -4.13 7.58 -1.87
C GLU A 77 -3.59 8.17 -0.55
N LEU A 78 -4.35 8.06 0.54
CA LEU A 78 -3.97 8.53 1.85
C LEU A 78 -2.88 7.61 2.44
N PRO A 79 -1.88 8.18 3.11
CA PRO A 79 -0.85 7.39 3.77
C PRO A 79 -1.44 6.62 4.96
N SER A 80 -0.74 5.54 5.33
CA SER A 80 -1.06 4.74 6.50
C SER A 80 -0.97 5.57 7.79
N PRO A 81 -1.72 5.20 8.83
CA PRO A 81 -1.70 5.90 10.12
C PRO A 81 -0.31 5.93 10.73
N ARG A 82 0.09 7.07 11.30
CA ARG A 82 1.38 7.27 11.99
C ARG A 82 1.32 7.09 13.50
N HIS A 83 0.16 6.78 14.06
CA HIS A 83 0.01 6.48 15.48
C HIS A 83 0.45 5.05 15.80
N ARG A 84 0.63 4.77 17.10
CA ARG A 84 0.83 3.40 17.59
C ARG A 84 -0.44 2.58 17.37
N ILE A 85 -0.27 1.34 16.96
CA ILE A 85 -1.35 0.37 16.76
C ILE A 85 -1.04 -0.79 17.70
N TYR A 86 -1.91 -1.04 18.68
CA TYR A 86 -1.69 -2.08 19.68
C TYR A 86 -0.31 -1.99 20.37
N GLY A 87 0.11 -0.77 20.75
CA GLY A 87 1.44 -0.50 21.34
C GLY A 87 2.60 -0.40 20.34
N ILE A 88 2.45 -1.01 19.15
CA ILE A 88 3.47 -1.08 18.10
C ILE A 88 3.59 0.26 17.38
N TYR A 89 4.81 0.77 17.22
CA TYR A 89 5.09 1.95 16.41
C TYR A 89 5.68 1.53 15.05
N PRO A 90 4.92 1.52 13.94
CA PRO A 90 5.38 1.02 12.65
C PRO A 90 6.63 1.72 12.13
N TYR A 91 6.81 2.99 12.48
CA TYR A 91 7.92 3.82 12.02
C TYR A 91 9.13 3.79 12.95
N ALA A 92 9.16 2.93 13.98
CA ALA A 92 10.24 2.87 14.96
C ALA A 92 11.63 2.66 14.33
N GLN A 93 11.69 1.84 13.29
CA GLN A 93 12.94 1.51 12.60
C GLN A 93 13.25 2.48 11.44
N MET A 94 12.47 3.55 11.27
CA MET A 94 12.66 4.51 10.19
C MET A 94 13.54 5.68 10.66
N GLY A 95 14.65 5.94 9.95
CA GLY A 95 15.49 7.10 10.23
C GLY A 95 14.73 8.42 10.05
N GLN A 96 14.99 9.39 10.94
CA GLN A 96 14.28 10.68 10.99
C GLN A 96 14.28 11.43 9.64
N TRP A 97 15.41 11.42 8.93
CA TRP A 97 15.53 12.02 7.59
C TRP A 97 14.59 11.40 6.57
N LYS A 98 14.36 10.09 6.64
CA LYS A 98 13.46 9.38 5.74
C LYS A 98 12.00 9.75 6.02
N LEU A 99 11.63 9.95 7.30
CA LEU A 99 10.30 10.43 7.69
C LEU A 99 10.03 11.84 7.17
N THR A 100 11.01 12.74 7.27
CA THR A 100 10.93 14.09 6.71
C THR A 100 10.81 14.05 5.20
N LEU A 101 11.65 13.27 4.52
CA LEU A 101 11.62 13.13 3.05
C LEU A 101 10.27 12.59 2.56
N ILE A 102 9.71 11.57 3.22
CA ILE A 102 8.38 11.03 2.88
C ILE A 102 7.29 12.08 3.09
N SER A 103 7.38 12.87 4.16
CA SER A 103 6.39 13.92 4.44
C SER A 103 6.46 15.05 3.41
N VAL A 104 7.66 15.42 2.97
CA VAL A 104 7.87 16.39 1.87
C VAL A 104 7.38 15.81 0.55
N MET A 105 7.77 14.57 0.22
CA MET A 105 7.38 13.89 -1.01
C MET A 105 5.86 13.70 -1.12
N TYR A 106 5.18 13.42 0.00
CA TYR A 106 3.72 13.33 0.06
C TYR A 106 3.05 14.66 -0.30
N ARG A 107 3.49 15.77 0.30
CA ARG A 107 3.00 17.12 -0.06
C ARG A 107 3.33 17.51 -1.49
N MET A 108 4.44 16.99 -2.01
CA MET A 108 4.92 17.24 -3.37
C MET A 108 4.28 16.35 -4.45
N LYS A 109 3.67 15.21 -4.10
CA LYS A 109 3.23 14.16 -5.04
C LYS A 109 2.32 14.70 -6.15
N VAL A 110 1.53 15.73 -5.87
CA VAL A 110 0.63 16.37 -6.84
C VAL A 110 1.36 17.36 -7.76
N GLY A 111 2.34 18.12 -7.26
CA GLY A 111 3.06 19.13 -8.05
C GLY A 111 4.29 18.60 -8.79
N VAL A 112 5.03 17.67 -8.18
CA VAL A 112 6.31 17.16 -8.70
C VAL A 112 6.11 16.18 -9.85
N SER A 113 5.04 15.37 -9.86
CA SER A 113 4.78 14.49 -11.00
C SER A 113 4.45 15.27 -12.28
N SER A 114 3.65 16.34 -12.17
CA SER A 114 3.40 17.29 -13.26
C SER A 114 4.67 18.04 -13.71
N PHE A 115 5.51 18.43 -12.75
CA PHE A 115 6.76 19.13 -13.02
C PHE A 115 7.80 18.22 -13.70
N ILE A 116 8.01 17.00 -13.19
CA ILE A 116 8.93 16.02 -13.76
C ILE A 116 8.49 15.65 -15.18
N LEU A 117 7.19 15.48 -15.41
CA LEU A 117 6.67 15.21 -16.76
C LEU A 117 7.02 16.36 -17.71
N ARG A 118 6.80 17.62 -17.30
CA ARG A 118 7.18 18.82 -18.07
C ARG A 118 8.68 18.89 -18.34
N VAL A 119 9.53 18.56 -17.36
CA VAL A 119 10.99 18.58 -17.50
C VAL A 119 11.48 17.47 -18.44
N LEU A 120 10.98 16.25 -18.28
CA LEU A 120 11.26 15.14 -19.20
C LEU A 120 10.82 15.49 -20.62
N LEU A 121 9.63 16.06 -20.78
CA LEU A 121 9.13 16.51 -22.07
C LEU A 121 10.07 17.52 -22.70
N ARG A 122 10.44 18.57 -21.96
CA ARG A 122 11.35 19.62 -22.44
C ARG A 122 12.74 19.08 -22.76
N ARG A 123 13.23 18.04 -22.07
CA ARG A 123 14.57 17.47 -22.28
C ARG A 123 14.62 16.45 -23.43
N VAL A 124 13.58 15.63 -23.59
CA VAL A 124 13.50 14.62 -24.67
C VAL A 124 13.09 15.27 -25.98
N PHE A 125 12.05 16.10 -25.97
CA PHE A 125 11.54 16.78 -27.17
C PHE A 125 12.23 18.12 -27.43
N GLY A 126 13.04 18.65 -26.50
CA GLY A 126 13.85 19.85 -26.76
C GLY A 126 15.04 19.59 -27.68
N ARG A 127 15.52 18.34 -27.81
CA ARG A 127 16.58 17.96 -28.76
C ARG A 127 16.04 17.62 -30.15
N MET A 128 14.76 17.27 -30.25
CA MET A 128 14.12 16.90 -31.51
C MET A 128 13.23 18.08 -31.91
N ALA A 129 13.70 18.93 -32.83
CA ALA A 129 13.13 20.24 -33.18
C ALA A 129 11.67 20.21 -33.72
N MET A 130 10.70 19.81 -32.89
CA MET A 130 9.28 19.72 -33.20
C MET A 130 8.47 20.54 -32.21
N ARG A 131 8.72 21.87 -32.20
CA ARG A 131 7.94 22.84 -31.41
C ARG A 131 6.43 22.71 -31.64
N GLY A 132 6.00 22.26 -32.83
CA GLY A 132 4.59 22.02 -33.16
C GLY A 132 3.99 20.67 -32.71
N LEU A 133 4.80 19.63 -32.43
CA LEU A 133 4.28 18.34 -31.94
C LEU A 133 4.23 18.24 -30.42
N LEU A 134 4.92 19.13 -29.70
CA LEU A 134 4.88 19.18 -28.25
C LEU A 134 3.44 19.21 -27.70
N PRO A 135 2.52 20.08 -28.18
CA PRO A 135 1.13 20.06 -27.73
C PRO A 135 0.42 18.73 -28.06
N LEU A 136 0.67 18.14 -29.24
CA LEU A 136 0.05 16.89 -29.66
C LEU A 136 0.52 15.69 -28.82
N ALA A 137 1.79 15.68 -28.41
CA ALA A 137 2.37 14.61 -27.60
C ALA A 137 2.01 14.72 -26.10
N THR A 138 1.70 15.93 -25.60
CA THR A 138 1.34 16.13 -24.19
C THR A 138 0.10 15.35 -23.77
N GLY A 139 -0.99 15.41 -24.55
CA GLY A 139 -2.27 14.78 -24.22
C GLY A 139 -2.16 13.26 -24.00
N PRO A 140 -1.64 12.48 -24.98
CA PRO A 140 -1.43 11.04 -24.82
C PRO A 140 -0.50 10.70 -23.65
N LEU A 141 0.52 11.51 -23.41
CA LEU A 141 1.44 11.26 -22.30
C LEU A 141 0.78 11.44 -20.94
N TYR A 142 -0.06 12.47 -20.77
CA TYR A 142 -0.87 12.63 -19.55
C TYR A 142 -1.84 11.46 -19.37
N ALA A 143 -2.48 10.99 -20.45
CA ALA A 143 -3.34 9.82 -20.40
C ALA A 143 -2.58 8.55 -19.95
N ILE A 144 -1.39 8.30 -20.49
CA ILE A 144 -0.53 7.19 -20.08
C ILE A 144 -0.15 7.31 -18.60
N TRP A 145 0.21 8.52 -18.14
CA TRP A 145 0.58 8.73 -16.74
C TRP A 145 -0.60 8.51 -15.79
N ASN A 146 -1.77 9.04 -16.11
CA ASN A 146 -3.01 8.82 -15.37
C ASN A 146 -3.38 7.33 -15.33
N ALA A 147 -3.18 6.61 -16.44
CA ALA A 147 -3.36 5.16 -16.49
C ALA A 147 -2.39 4.42 -15.57
N ILE A 148 -1.11 4.82 -15.53
CA ILE A 148 -0.10 4.22 -14.63
C ILE A 148 -0.47 4.45 -13.16
N ILE A 149 -0.89 5.66 -12.79
CA ILE A 149 -1.34 5.96 -11.42
C ILE A 149 -2.56 5.10 -11.08
N THR A 150 -3.58 5.10 -11.92
CA THR A 150 -4.80 4.32 -11.72
C THR A 150 -4.50 2.84 -11.58
N TRP A 151 -3.65 2.28 -12.45
CA TRP A 151 -3.20 0.90 -12.38
C TRP A 151 -2.50 0.57 -11.04
N ARG A 152 -1.65 1.49 -10.55
CA ARG A 152 -0.99 1.32 -9.23
C ARG A 152 -1.99 1.33 -8.08
N ILE A 153 -2.98 2.24 -8.09
CA ILE A 153 -4.03 2.31 -7.07
C ILE A 153 -4.85 1.01 -7.08
N MET A 154 -5.28 0.56 -8.27
CA MET A 154 -6.05 -0.68 -8.42
C MET A 154 -5.28 -1.91 -7.96
N ARG A 155 -3.97 -1.98 -8.24
CA ARG A 155 -3.13 -3.08 -7.76
C ARG A 155 -3.04 -3.13 -6.23
N LYS A 156 -2.93 -1.97 -5.56
CA LYS A 156 -2.93 -1.88 -4.10
C LYS A 156 -4.29 -2.26 -3.51
N ALA A 157 -5.36 -1.73 -4.09
CA ALA A 157 -6.72 -2.05 -3.67
C ALA A 157 -7.00 -3.55 -3.80
N LYS A 158 -6.52 -4.19 -4.87
CA LYS A 158 -6.63 -5.65 -5.03
C LYS A 158 -5.92 -6.43 -3.91
N VAL A 159 -4.70 -6.05 -3.54
CA VAL A 159 -3.96 -6.69 -2.42
C VAL A 159 -4.70 -6.52 -1.10
N GLN A 160 -5.19 -5.31 -0.83
CA GLN A 160 -5.93 -5.02 0.39
C GLN A 160 -7.29 -5.72 0.45
N ALA A 161 -7.97 -5.85 -0.69
CA ALA A 161 -9.28 -6.50 -0.75
C ALA A 161 -9.21 -8.02 -0.59
N LEU A 162 -8.16 -8.66 -1.12
CA LEU A 162 -8.00 -10.12 -1.06
C LEU A 162 -7.36 -10.60 0.26
N GLY A 163 -6.72 -9.69 1.01
CA GLY A 163 -6.09 -10.02 2.29
C GLY A 163 -7.04 -10.65 3.32
N PRO A 164 -8.23 -10.06 3.57
CA PRO A 164 -9.22 -10.62 4.49
C PRO A 164 -9.55 -12.08 4.21
N TYR A 165 -9.80 -12.46 2.94
CA TYR A 165 -10.11 -13.84 2.58
C TYR A 165 -9.01 -14.82 3.04
N THR A 166 -7.75 -14.49 2.78
CA THR A 166 -6.61 -15.30 3.23
C THR A 166 -6.47 -15.33 4.74
N ILE A 167 -6.75 -14.20 5.41
CA ILE A 167 -6.71 -14.11 6.88
C ILE A 167 -7.81 -14.97 7.48
N GLU A 168 -9.04 -14.92 6.97
CA GLU A 168 -10.15 -15.76 7.46
C GLU A 168 -9.84 -17.25 7.34
N SER A 169 -9.36 -17.70 6.17
CA SER A 169 -8.99 -19.11 5.96
C SER A 169 -7.86 -19.56 6.90
N LEU A 170 -6.84 -18.71 7.10
CA LEU A 170 -5.77 -18.98 8.07
C LEU A 170 -6.30 -19.04 9.50
N MET A 171 -7.14 -18.09 9.90
CA MET A 171 -7.69 -18.02 11.26
C MET A 171 -8.62 -19.19 11.55
N GLN A 172 -9.42 -19.64 10.59
CA GLN A 172 -10.28 -20.80 10.75
C GLN A 172 -9.46 -22.07 11.03
N ARG A 173 -8.40 -22.31 10.25
CA ARG A 173 -7.48 -23.43 10.50
C ARG A 173 -6.77 -23.30 11.85
N LEU A 174 -6.42 -22.08 12.26
CA LEU A 174 -5.75 -21.82 13.53
C LEU A 174 -6.68 -22.06 14.72
N GLU A 175 -7.95 -21.67 14.61
CA GLU A 175 -8.97 -21.88 15.64
C GLU A 175 -9.23 -23.38 15.86
N ASP A 176 -9.23 -24.19 14.80
CA ASP A 176 -9.37 -25.65 14.88
C ASP A 176 -8.19 -26.33 15.61
N ASP A 177 -6.98 -25.77 15.49
CA ASP A 177 -5.75 -26.31 16.07
C ASP A 177 -5.22 -25.48 17.28
N LEU A 178 -6.04 -24.59 17.85
CA LEU A 178 -5.60 -23.62 18.86
C LEU A 178 -5.05 -24.28 20.13
N ASP A 179 -5.58 -25.45 20.47
CA ASP A 179 -5.15 -26.28 21.60
C ASP A 179 -3.72 -26.82 21.45
N GLN A 180 -3.20 -26.85 20.21
CA GLN A 180 -1.82 -27.25 19.93
C GLN A 180 -0.82 -26.10 20.10
N LEU A 181 -1.28 -24.85 20.23
CA LEU A 181 -0.39 -23.70 20.46
C LEU A 181 -0.27 -23.38 21.95
N GLY A 182 0.92 -23.61 22.50
CA GLY A 182 1.30 -23.13 23.83
C GLY A 182 1.38 -21.60 23.90
N SER A 183 1.48 -21.07 25.13
CA SER A 183 1.59 -19.62 25.37
C SER A 183 2.84 -19.03 24.71
N THR A 184 3.97 -19.74 24.74
CA THR A 184 5.23 -19.31 24.10
C THR A 184 5.07 -19.09 22.60
N ALA A 185 4.44 -20.04 21.89
CA ALA A 185 4.20 -19.91 20.45
C ALA A 185 3.30 -18.70 20.13
N ARG A 186 2.25 -18.49 20.91
CA ARG A 186 1.33 -17.34 20.78
C ARG A 186 2.07 -16.01 20.96
N GLU A 187 2.91 -15.89 21.98
CA GLU A 187 3.73 -14.69 22.21
C GLU A 187 4.72 -14.45 21.07
N VAL A 188 5.42 -15.49 20.62
CA VAL A 188 6.34 -15.43 19.47
C VAL A 188 5.64 -14.94 18.21
N ILE A 189 4.42 -15.42 17.92
CA ILE A 189 3.62 -14.99 16.77
C ILE A 189 3.30 -13.50 16.88
N LEU A 190 2.79 -13.03 18.03
CA LEU A 190 2.42 -11.63 18.22
C LEU A 190 3.63 -10.70 18.13
N HIS A 191 4.76 -11.07 18.74
CA HIS A 191 6.00 -10.31 18.69
C HIS A 191 6.61 -10.31 17.28
N GLY A 192 6.55 -11.43 16.58
CA GLY A 192 6.97 -11.56 15.18
C GLY A 192 6.12 -10.69 14.25
N MET A 193 4.80 -10.66 14.44
CA MET A 193 3.89 -9.78 13.71
C MET A 193 4.23 -8.30 13.95
N GLY A 194 4.48 -7.91 15.20
CA GLY A 194 4.88 -6.54 15.54
C GLY A 194 6.21 -6.14 14.89
N GLU A 195 7.22 -7.01 14.95
CA GLU A 195 8.50 -6.79 14.30
C GLU A 195 8.38 -6.69 12.77
N LEU A 196 7.56 -7.54 12.15
CA LEU A 196 7.29 -7.48 10.72
C LEU A 196 6.66 -6.13 10.33
N ILE A 197 5.68 -5.65 11.10
CA ILE A 197 5.05 -4.33 10.89
C ILE A 197 6.09 -3.21 11.00
N MET A 198 6.95 -3.25 12.01
CA MET A 198 8.03 -2.27 12.22
C MET A 198 9.08 -2.29 11.10
N ARG A 199 9.48 -3.47 10.62
CA ARG A 199 10.43 -3.63 9.51
C ARG A 199 9.85 -3.15 8.18
N ASN A 200 8.55 -3.39 7.97
CA ASN A 200 7.83 -2.91 6.81
C ASN A 200 7.74 -1.38 6.78
N GLN A 201 7.84 -0.72 7.93
CA GLN A 201 7.71 0.74 8.07
C GLN A 201 6.38 1.27 7.53
N ASP A 202 5.35 0.45 7.65
CA ASP A 202 4.02 0.73 7.15
C ASP A 202 2.97 -0.07 7.91
N ALA A 203 1.93 0.61 8.39
CA ALA A 203 0.78 -0.01 9.01
C ALA A 203 -0.22 -0.47 7.95
N HIS A 204 0.18 -1.46 7.16
CA HIS A 204 -0.68 -2.02 6.12
C HIS A 204 -1.94 -2.63 6.77
N THR A 205 -3.12 -2.30 6.25
CA THR A 205 -4.41 -2.70 6.84
C THR A 205 -4.51 -4.21 7.03
N ASN A 206 -4.05 -5.02 6.08
CA ASN A 206 -4.08 -6.49 6.22
C ASN A 206 -3.22 -6.99 7.40
N HIS A 207 -2.08 -6.36 7.70
CA HIS A 207 -1.26 -6.76 8.86
C HIS A 207 -1.95 -6.36 10.16
N VAL A 208 -2.56 -5.17 10.20
CA VAL A 208 -3.33 -4.71 11.37
C VAL A 208 -4.54 -5.61 11.59
N TYR A 209 -5.20 -6.01 10.51
CA TYR A 209 -6.35 -6.91 10.56
C TYR A 209 -5.97 -8.30 11.08
N LEU A 210 -4.93 -8.92 10.51
CA LEU A 210 -4.41 -10.20 10.99
C LEU A 210 -3.99 -10.13 12.47
N LEU A 211 -3.24 -9.08 12.85
CA LEU A 211 -2.83 -8.90 14.24
C LEU A 211 -4.04 -8.76 15.18
N SER A 212 -5.07 -8.01 14.77
CA SER A 212 -6.29 -7.87 15.55
C SER A 212 -7.00 -9.20 15.75
N ARG A 213 -7.06 -10.04 14.69
CA ARG A 213 -7.65 -11.37 14.76
C ARG A 213 -6.87 -12.34 15.62
N LEU A 214 -5.54 -12.28 15.59
CA LEU A 214 -4.68 -13.06 16.47
C LEU A 214 -4.84 -12.64 17.94
N LEU A 215 -4.94 -11.34 18.22
CA LEU A 215 -5.21 -10.85 19.58
C LEU A 215 -6.57 -11.33 20.12
N ASP A 216 -7.59 -11.37 19.26
CA ASP A 216 -8.91 -11.91 19.61
C ASP A 216 -8.82 -13.43 19.87
N ALA A 217 -8.21 -14.20 18.97
CA ALA A 217 -8.10 -15.65 19.07
C ALA A 217 -7.24 -16.12 20.26
N PHE A 218 -6.22 -15.35 20.63
CA PHE A 218 -5.37 -15.65 21.79
C PHE A 218 -5.92 -15.06 23.10
N GLU A 219 -7.11 -14.46 23.09
CA GLU A 219 -7.78 -13.87 24.24
C GLU A 219 -6.90 -12.87 25.03
N VAL A 220 -6.09 -12.10 24.30
CA VAL A 220 -5.13 -11.17 24.93
C VAL A 220 -5.86 -9.98 25.55
N SER A 221 -5.83 -9.91 26.88
CA SER A 221 -6.51 -8.87 27.66
C SER A 221 -5.88 -7.48 27.48
N ASP A 222 -4.54 -7.39 27.45
CA ASP A 222 -3.82 -6.14 27.18
C ASP A 222 -3.38 -6.10 25.72
N ARG A 223 -4.09 -5.29 24.92
CA ARG A 223 -3.76 -5.10 23.50
C ARG A 223 -2.56 -4.17 23.27
N GLN A 224 -1.83 -3.75 24.31
CA GLN A 224 -0.59 -2.99 24.16
C GLN A 224 0.64 -3.90 24.14
N LEU A 225 1.08 -4.25 22.94
CA LEU A 225 2.26 -5.09 22.76
C LEU A 225 3.55 -4.26 22.88
N ALA A 226 4.39 -4.63 23.86
CA ALA A 226 5.75 -4.12 23.99
C ALA A 226 6.72 -5.05 23.23
N ILE A 227 6.94 -4.75 21.94
CA ILE A 227 7.70 -5.64 21.04
C ILE A 227 9.16 -5.79 21.48
N ASP A 228 9.49 -7.00 21.96
CA ASP A 228 10.85 -7.50 22.17
C ASP A 228 11.11 -8.73 21.28
N TRP A 229 11.40 -8.50 20.00
CA TRP A 229 11.71 -9.59 19.07
C TRP A 229 13.01 -10.34 19.39
N PRO A 230 14.13 -9.69 19.75
CA PRO A 230 15.37 -10.41 20.07
C PRO A 230 15.21 -11.43 21.21
N GLY A 231 14.37 -11.14 22.22
CA GLY A 231 14.04 -12.10 23.27
C GLY A 231 13.26 -13.30 22.75
N HIS A 232 12.12 -13.05 22.08
CA HIS A 232 11.22 -14.09 21.59
C HIS A 232 11.82 -14.94 20.46
N ARG A 233 12.71 -14.36 19.64
CA ARG A 233 13.46 -15.12 18.63
C ARG A 233 14.27 -16.28 19.24
N ARG A 234 14.80 -16.11 20.46
CA ARG A 234 15.55 -17.17 21.16
C ARG A 234 14.66 -18.27 21.72
N GLN A 235 13.35 -18.12 21.68
CA GLN A 235 12.40 -19.16 22.11
C GLN A 235 11.96 -20.04 20.94
N LEU A 236 12.28 -19.65 19.70
CA LEU A 236 11.89 -20.40 18.49
C LEU A 236 12.48 -21.82 18.46
N ASP A 237 13.65 -22.05 19.07
CA ASP A 237 14.28 -23.37 19.17
C ASP A 237 13.68 -24.27 20.25
N THR A 238 12.84 -23.70 21.13
CA THR A 238 12.13 -24.42 22.20
C THR A 238 10.74 -24.89 21.80
N LEU A 239 10.24 -24.43 20.66
CA LEU A 239 8.93 -24.79 20.14
C LEU A 239 8.92 -26.22 19.64
N ASP A 240 7.77 -26.89 19.77
CA ASP A 240 7.59 -28.19 19.14
C ASP A 240 7.40 -28.07 17.62
N GLU A 241 7.27 -29.21 16.93
CA GLU A 241 7.13 -29.24 15.48
C GLU A 241 5.82 -28.61 14.99
N ALA A 242 4.72 -28.76 15.75
CA ALA A 242 3.42 -28.22 15.39
C ALA A 242 3.38 -26.70 15.59
N GLU A 243 3.89 -26.20 16.72
CA GLU A 243 4.05 -24.80 17.04
C GLU A 243 4.97 -24.10 16.02
N THR A 244 6.10 -24.72 15.70
CA THR A 244 7.04 -24.21 14.69
C THR A 244 6.36 -24.05 13.34
N ARG A 245 5.56 -25.04 12.93
CA ARG A 245 4.81 -25.00 11.66
C ARG A 245 3.83 -23.82 11.65
N TRP A 246 3.09 -23.61 12.73
CA TRP A 246 2.15 -22.48 12.86
C TRP A 246 2.82 -21.12 12.83
N VAL A 247 3.95 -20.97 13.56
CA VAL A 247 4.74 -19.73 13.53
C VAL A 247 5.21 -19.41 12.11
N LEU A 248 5.76 -20.40 11.41
CA LEU A 248 6.25 -20.23 10.05
C LEU A 248 5.11 -19.93 9.07
N ASP A 249 3.97 -20.62 9.16
CA ASP A 249 2.81 -20.40 8.28
C ASP A 249 2.23 -18.98 8.47
N ILE A 250 1.94 -18.59 9.71
CA ILE A 250 1.37 -17.28 10.02
C ILE A 250 2.31 -16.15 9.57
N LEU A 251 3.61 -16.24 9.87
CA LEU A 251 4.57 -15.19 9.49
C LEU A 251 4.85 -15.19 7.97
N SER A 252 4.71 -16.33 7.29
CA SER A 252 4.78 -16.42 5.83
C SER A 252 3.57 -15.75 5.19
N VAL A 253 2.35 -16.05 5.66
CA VAL A 253 1.12 -15.40 5.22
C VAL A 253 1.18 -13.89 5.48
N ALA A 254 1.59 -13.48 6.69
CA ALA A 254 1.78 -12.07 7.03
C ALA A 254 2.75 -11.36 6.08
N THR A 255 3.83 -12.03 5.66
CA THR A 255 4.81 -11.48 4.72
C THR A 255 4.23 -11.24 3.32
N VAL A 256 3.29 -12.07 2.85
CA VAL A 256 2.67 -11.90 1.53
C VAL A 256 1.50 -10.91 1.51
N LEU A 257 0.82 -10.72 2.65
CA LEU A 257 -0.31 -9.80 2.82
C LEU A 257 0.05 -8.33 2.61
N GLY A 258 1.33 -7.98 2.71
CA GLY A 258 1.83 -6.63 2.50
C GLY A 258 2.03 -6.25 1.02
N ASP A 259 2.02 -4.94 0.77
CA ASP A 259 2.34 -4.33 -0.54
C ASP A 259 3.64 -4.88 -1.15
N LYS A 260 4.65 -5.14 -0.31
CA LYS A 260 5.96 -5.66 -0.70
C LYS A 260 6.32 -6.84 0.19
N TRP A 261 6.71 -7.96 -0.42
CA TRP A 261 7.26 -9.12 0.29
C TRP A 261 8.79 -9.19 0.22
N ARG A 262 9.41 -8.52 -0.77
CA ARG A 262 10.87 -8.50 -0.96
C ARG A 262 11.55 -7.48 -0.04
N GLY A 263 12.85 -7.67 0.19
CA GLY A 263 13.69 -6.76 0.96
C GLY A 263 13.65 -7.11 2.45
N ARG A 264 13.16 -6.18 3.28
CA ARG A 264 13.10 -6.36 4.75
C ARG A 264 12.15 -7.47 5.22
N PRO A 265 10.89 -7.56 4.75
CA PRO A 265 10.00 -8.65 5.13
C PRO A 265 10.58 -10.03 4.75
N ARG A 266 11.14 -10.19 3.54
CA ARG A 266 11.89 -11.40 3.18
C ARG A 266 13.03 -11.73 4.16
N ARG A 267 13.88 -10.75 4.50
CA ARG A 267 15.00 -10.98 5.43
C ARG A 267 14.52 -11.39 6.81
N PHE A 268 13.45 -10.76 7.29
CA PHE A 268 12.79 -11.18 8.53
C PHE A 268 12.34 -12.64 8.45
N LEU A 269 11.63 -13.03 7.40
CA LEU A 269 11.15 -14.39 7.25
C LEU A 269 12.30 -15.40 7.13
N GLN A 270 13.40 -15.05 6.47
CA GLN A 270 14.63 -15.84 6.43
C GLN A 270 15.23 -16.02 7.83
N GLU A 271 15.33 -14.95 8.63
CA GLU A 271 15.84 -15.00 10.01
C GLU A 271 14.99 -15.89 10.93
N VAL A 272 13.67 -15.92 10.72
CA VAL A 272 12.73 -16.80 11.43
C VAL A 272 12.97 -18.26 11.03
N HIS A 273 13.00 -18.56 9.74
CA HIS A 273 13.26 -19.93 9.25
C HIS A 273 14.59 -20.46 9.79
N GLU A 274 15.65 -19.65 9.69
CA GLU A 274 16.96 -19.99 10.25
C GLU A 274 16.92 -20.26 11.76
N ALA A 275 16.16 -19.48 12.52
CA ALA A 275 16.03 -19.65 13.96
C ALA A 275 15.22 -20.91 14.35
N CYS A 276 14.28 -21.33 13.51
CA CYS A 276 13.54 -22.59 13.66
C CYS A 276 14.32 -23.81 13.10
N GLY A 277 15.53 -23.62 12.54
CA GLY A 277 16.26 -24.68 11.83
C GLY A 277 15.61 -25.14 10.52
N ALA A 278 14.66 -24.37 9.97
CA ALA A 278 13.96 -24.65 8.73
C ALA A 278 14.65 -24.00 7.51
N THR A 279 14.46 -24.58 6.34
CA THR A 279 14.95 -23.99 5.08
C THR A 279 13.94 -23.01 4.51
N TYR A 280 14.40 -21.80 4.18
CA TYR A 280 13.57 -20.80 3.51
C TYR A 280 13.42 -21.10 2.01
N ASP A 281 12.21 -21.43 1.56
CA ASP A 281 11.87 -21.59 0.14
C ASP A 281 11.29 -20.30 -0.45
N GLU A 282 12.07 -19.62 -1.30
CA GLU A 282 11.61 -18.41 -1.97
C GLU A 282 10.51 -18.68 -3.01
N GLU A 283 10.54 -19.83 -3.69
CA GLU A 283 9.55 -20.16 -4.72
C GLU A 283 8.19 -20.43 -4.10
N HIS A 284 8.16 -21.12 -2.96
CA HIS A 284 6.92 -21.30 -2.18
C HIS A 284 6.27 -19.95 -1.83
N ILE A 285 7.03 -18.98 -1.30
CA ILE A 285 6.49 -17.64 -0.99
C ILE A 285 5.98 -16.89 -2.24
N LYS A 286 6.64 -17.07 -3.39
CA LYS A 286 6.16 -16.49 -4.67
C LYS A 286 4.85 -17.12 -5.12
N VAL A 287 4.74 -18.44 -5.04
CA VAL A 287 3.52 -19.20 -5.38
C VAL A 287 2.38 -18.79 -4.46
N MET A 288 2.63 -18.75 -3.15
CA MET A 288 1.67 -18.34 -2.13
C MET A 288 1.12 -16.93 -2.41
N ARG A 289 2.01 -15.97 -2.71
CA ARG A 289 1.58 -14.61 -3.08
C ARG A 289 0.78 -14.60 -4.38
N LYS A 290 1.13 -15.44 -5.35
CA LYS A 290 0.39 -15.54 -6.62
C LYS A 290 -1.01 -16.11 -6.38
N GLN A 291 -1.14 -17.18 -5.61
CA GLN A 291 -2.42 -17.78 -5.22
C GLN A 291 -3.31 -16.77 -4.50
N MET A 292 -2.79 -16.06 -3.51
CA MET A 292 -3.49 -14.97 -2.82
C MET A 292 -4.03 -13.92 -3.80
N LEU A 293 -3.19 -13.47 -4.75
CA LEU A 293 -3.59 -12.48 -5.77
C LEU A 293 -4.56 -13.03 -6.82
N GLU A 294 -4.66 -14.34 -6.96
CA GLU A 294 -5.65 -15.04 -7.78
C GLU A 294 -6.95 -15.33 -7.01
N GLY A 295 -7.01 -15.03 -5.71
CA GLY A 295 -8.15 -15.35 -4.85
C GLY A 295 -8.27 -16.85 -4.53
N ARG A 296 -7.15 -17.58 -4.61
CA ARG A 296 -7.05 -18.99 -4.19
C ARG A 296 -6.45 -19.05 -2.79
N GLU A 297 -6.76 -20.13 -2.07
CA GLU A 297 -6.13 -20.37 -0.78
C GLU A 297 -4.61 -20.56 -0.97
N PRO A 298 -3.79 -19.84 -0.18
CA PRO A 298 -2.37 -20.12 -0.11
C PRO A 298 -2.15 -21.49 0.55
N THR A 299 -1.51 -22.39 -0.19
CA THR A 299 -1.11 -23.75 0.25
C THR A 299 0.39 -23.85 0.33
#